data_AF-A0A521XKM3-F1
#
_entry.id   AF-A0A521XKM3-F1
#
_cell.length_a   1.000
_cell.length_b   1.000
_cell.length_c   1.000
_cell.angle_alpha   90.00
_cell.angle_beta   90.00
_cell.angle_gamma   90.00
#
_symmetry.space_group_name_H-M   'P 1'
#
loop_
_entity.id
_entity.type
_entity.pdbx_description
1 polymer ?
#
loop_
_entity_poly.entity_id
_entity_poly.type
_entity_poly.pdbx_seq_one_letter_code
_entity_poly.pdbx_strand_id
1 'polypeptide(L)'
;MSDSEIFMTEMYDEGVVTEVIRPAAIIPEESARAVLVELALRDVQNGGLWLSDPSRWARYDASWNGAGDPGPAQLIGTIQVAYGTPTRYEITVYRATVTRLGTSRGWTVVKLCDEALGFGNLDLATCPRASLATPPKPFRF
;
A
#
# COMPACT_ATOMS: atom_id res chain seq x y z
N MET A 1 19.60 -10.92 2.70
CA MET A 1 18.27 -11.55 2.59
C MET A 1 17.50 -10.77 1.55
N SER A 2 16.89 -11.43 0.58
CA SER A 2 16.13 -10.73 -0.46
C SER A 2 14.79 -10.24 0.10
N ASP A 3 14.28 -9.10 -0.35
CA ASP A 3 12.95 -8.55 0.01
C ASP A 3 11.83 -9.60 -0.12
N SER A 4 11.98 -10.54 -1.06
CA SER A 4 11.06 -11.64 -1.33
C SER A 4 11.04 -12.71 -0.22
N GLU A 5 12.17 -12.99 0.42
CA GLU A 5 12.28 -14.00 1.49
C GLU A 5 11.72 -13.49 2.83
N ILE A 6 11.85 -12.18 3.08
CA ILE A 6 11.24 -11.51 4.24
C ILE A 6 9.70 -11.63 4.14
N PHE A 7 9.15 -11.39 2.94
CA PHE A 7 7.72 -11.45 2.66
C PHE A 7 7.09 -12.82 2.94
N MET A 8 7.80 -13.90 2.58
CA MET A 8 7.29 -15.27 2.75
C MET A 8 7.32 -15.73 4.21
N THR A 9 8.24 -15.18 5.00
CA THR A 9 8.37 -15.48 6.44
C THR A 9 7.32 -14.71 7.26
N GLU A 10 6.99 -13.47 6.88
CA GLU A 10 6.00 -12.65 7.59
C GLU A 10 4.54 -13.10 7.36
N MET A 11 4.20 -13.70 6.22
CA MET A 11 2.82 -14.12 5.93
C MET A 11 2.31 -15.31 6.79
N TYR A 12 3.21 -16.03 7.47
CA TYR A 12 2.84 -17.12 8.40
C TYR A 12 2.99 -16.74 9.88
N ASP A 13 3.28 -15.47 10.18
CA ASP A 13 3.42 -14.98 11.56
C ASP A 13 2.06 -14.57 12.15
N GLU A 14 1.80 -15.05 13.35
CA GLU A 14 0.61 -14.76 14.13
C GLU A 14 0.61 -13.26 14.50
N GLY A 15 -0.22 -12.47 13.81
CA GLY A 15 -0.33 -11.01 14.01
C GLY A 15 -0.15 -10.16 12.75
N VAL A 16 0.26 -10.79 11.63
CA VAL A 16 0.22 -10.14 10.31
C VAL A 16 -1.19 -10.22 9.74
N VAL A 17 -1.75 -9.08 9.34
CA VAL A 17 -3.10 -8.98 8.75
C VAL A 17 -2.96 -8.57 7.30
N THR A 18 -3.43 -9.43 6.38
CA THR A 18 -3.46 -9.12 4.94
C THR A 18 -4.89 -9.15 4.43
N GLU A 19 -5.31 -8.07 3.76
CA GLU A 19 -6.63 -7.98 3.13
C GLU A 19 -6.51 -7.67 1.64
N VAL A 20 -7.31 -8.38 0.85
CA VAL A 20 -7.48 -8.08 -0.57
C VAL A 20 -8.59 -7.05 -0.72
N ILE A 21 -8.28 -5.93 -1.38
CA ILE A 21 -9.24 -4.86 -1.62
C ILE A 21 -10.10 -5.23 -2.82
N ARG A 22 -11.37 -5.56 -2.57
CA ARG A 22 -12.35 -6.00 -3.59
C ARG A 22 -13.69 -5.26 -3.44
N PRO A 23 -14.19 -4.59 -4.52
CA PRO A 23 -13.45 -4.27 -5.74
C PRO A 23 -12.23 -3.40 -5.44
N ALA A 24 -11.21 -3.47 -6.28
CA ALA A 24 -9.98 -2.70 -6.07
C ALA A 24 -10.29 -1.19 -6.01
N ALA A 25 -9.56 -0.46 -5.18
CA ALA A 25 -9.70 1.00 -5.10
C ALA A 25 -8.90 1.64 -6.25
N ILE A 26 -9.50 2.58 -6.95
CA ILE A 26 -8.92 3.29 -8.10
C ILE A 26 -8.72 4.74 -7.69
N ILE A 27 -7.46 5.15 -7.62
CA ILE A 27 -7.07 6.53 -7.37
C ILE A 27 -7.09 7.27 -8.72
N PRO A 28 -7.98 8.25 -8.93
CA PRO A 28 -8.04 9.06 -10.15
C PRO A 28 -6.76 9.86 -10.35
N GLU A 29 -6.47 10.27 -11.59
CA GLU A 29 -5.24 10.98 -11.96
C GLU A 29 -4.90 12.19 -11.06
N GLU A 30 -5.88 13.05 -10.78
CA GLU A 30 -5.66 14.26 -9.96
C GLU A 30 -5.23 13.88 -8.53
N SER A 31 -5.98 12.97 -7.88
CA SER A 31 -5.63 12.45 -6.56
C SER A 31 -4.34 11.64 -6.57
N ALA A 32 -4.08 10.87 -7.62
CA ALA A 32 -2.88 10.04 -7.75
C ALA A 32 -1.63 10.92 -7.76
N ARG A 33 -1.65 12.02 -8.53
CA ARG A 33 -0.55 12.99 -8.53
C ARG A 33 -0.29 13.56 -7.13
N ALA A 34 -1.35 13.97 -6.42
CA ALA A 34 -1.21 14.51 -5.07
C ALA A 34 -0.62 13.47 -4.09
N VAL A 35 -1.13 12.23 -4.11
CA VAL A 35 -0.61 11.13 -3.29
C VAL A 35 0.87 10.88 -3.56
N LEU A 36 1.27 10.77 -4.84
CA LEU A 36 2.67 10.50 -5.19
C LEU A 36 3.62 11.61 -4.74
N VAL A 37 3.21 12.88 -4.86
CA VAL A 37 4.01 14.02 -4.39
C VAL A 37 4.17 13.97 -2.88
N GLU A 38 3.08 13.79 -2.13
CA GLU A 38 3.13 13.77 -0.67
C GLU A 38 3.90 12.56 -0.11
N LEU A 39 3.82 11.40 -0.77
CA LEU A 39 4.63 10.22 -0.46
C LEU A 39 6.11 10.49 -0.69
N ALA A 40 6.49 11.13 -1.79
CA ALA A 40 7.87 11.50 -2.07
C ALA A 40 8.42 12.55 -1.10
N LEU A 41 7.60 13.52 -0.69
CA LEU A 41 7.97 14.50 0.34
C LEU A 41 8.14 13.87 1.73
N ARG A 42 7.47 12.74 1.99
CA ARG A 42 7.57 11.97 3.23
C ARG A 42 8.38 10.69 3.04
N ASP A 43 9.33 10.72 2.11
CA ASP A 43 10.23 9.59 1.91
C ASP A 43 11.00 9.27 3.20
N VAL A 44 11.03 8.00 3.56
CA VAL A 44 11.65 7.48 4.78
C VAL A 44 13.14 7.79 4.84
N GLN A 45 13.79 7.91 3.68
CA GLN A 45 15.21 8.28 3.54
C GLN A 45 15.45 9.78 3.79
N ASN A 46 14.40 10.60 3.77
CA ASN A 46 14.45 12.05 3.93
C ASN A 46 13.73 12.54 5.20
N GLY A 47 13.71 11.72 6.25
CA GLY A 47 13.09 12.06 7.54
C GLY A 47 11.56 11.83 7.58
N GLY A 48 10.98 11.31 6.50
CA GLY A 48 9.59 10.89 6.47
C GLY A 48 9.40 9.45 6.96
N LEU A 49 8.25 8.85 6.60
CA LEU A 49 7.83 7.55 7.10
C LEU A 49 7.35 6.60 5.99
N TRP A 50 7.37 7.06 4.74
CA TRP A 50 6.86 6.33 3.59
C TRP A 50 7.99 5.96 2.65
N LEU A 51 7.92 4.78 2.04
CA LEU A 51 8.74 4.42 0.89
C LEU A 51 7.78 4.06 -0.24
N SER A 52 7.87 4.74 -1.39
CA SER A 52 6.95 4.55 -2.50
C SER A 52 7.63 4.01 -3.75
N ASP A 53 7.27 2.80 -4.12
CA ASP A 53 7.62 2.14 -5.37
C ASP A 53 6.38 2.03 -6.28
N PRO A 54 6.54 1.92 -7.61
CA PRO A 54 5.42 1.77 -8.55
C PRO A 54 4.50 0.55 -8.31
N SER A 55 4.97 -0.44 -7.55
CA SER A 55 4.22 -1.67 -7.22
C SER A 55 3.82 -1.76 -5.74
N ARG A 56 4.40 -0.92 -4.88
CA ARG A 56 4.28 -1.03 -3.42
C ARG A 56 4.56 0.29 -2.74
N TRP A 57 3.69 0.67 -1.82
CA TRP A 57 4.00 1.69 -0.81
C TRP A 57 4.19 1.03 0.54
N ALA A 58 5.19 1.45 1.29
CA ALA A 58 5.52 0.90 2.60
C ALA A 58 5.52 2.01 3.64
N ARG A 59 4.92 1.74 4.80
CA ARG A 59 4.89 2.63 5.96
C ARG A 59 5.81 2.08 7.02
N TYR A 60 6.74 2.90 7.50
CA TYR A 60 7.68 2.58 8.58
C TYR A 60 7.34 3.34 9.84
N ASP A 61 7.71 2.83 11.00
CA ASP A 61 7.41 3.48 12.27
C ASP A 61 8.32 4.68 12.60
N ALA A 62 9.48 4.75 11.96
CA ALA A 62 10.47 5.81 12.05
C ALA A 62 11.12 6.06 10.69
N SER A 63 11.79 7.21 10.55
CA SER A 63 12.63 7.50 9.38
C SER A 63 13.87 6.61 9.38
N TRP A 64 14.43 6.39 8.19
CA TRP A 64 15.71 5.73 8.02
C TRP A 64 16.84 6.65 8.48
N ASN A 65 17.99 6.08 8.84
CA ASN A 65 19.17 6.87 9.20
C ASN A 65 19.76 7.60 7.99
N GLY A 66 19.52 7.06 6.79
CA GLY A 66 19.94 7.63 5.52
C GLY A 66 19.53 6.74 4.34
N ALA A 67 19.93 7.14 3.13
CA ALA A 67 19.60 6.40 1.93
C ALA A 67 20.11 4.95 1.99
N GLY A 68 19.19 3.99 1.86
CA GLY A 68 19.51 2.55 1.94
C GLY A 68 19.89 2.02 3.32
N ASP A 69 19.84 2.83 4.38
CA ASP A 69 20.08 2.38 5.76
C ASP A 69 18.82 2.54 6.62
N PRO A 70 18.00 1.47 6.74
CA PRO A 70 16.80 1.47 7.57
C PRO A 70 17.07 1.77 9.05
N GLY A 71 18.29 1.54 9.54
CA GLY A 71 18.61 1.69 10.95
C GLY A 71 17.63 0.91 11.84
N PRO A 72 17.03 1.54 12.87
CA PRO A 72 16.06 0.90 13.75
C PRO A 72 14.63 0.91 13.19
N ALA A 73 14.37 1.52 12.03
CA ALA A 73 13.04 1.64 11.49
C ALA A 73 12.43 0.27 11.18
N GLN A 74 11.19 0.06 11.61
CA GLN A 74 10.46 -1.18 11.44
C GLN A 74 9.24 -0.95 10.55
N LEU A 75 8.95 -1.94 9.71
CA LEU A 75 7.82 -1.92 8.80
C LEU A 75 6.50 -2.01 9.58
N ILE A 76 5.60 -1.05 9.39
CA ILE A 76 4.23 -1.04 9.91
C ILE A 76 3.30 -1.79 8.95
N GLY A 77 3.47 -1.57 7.66
CA GLY A 77 2.63 -2.21 6.65
C GLY A 77 2.97 -1.81 5.23
N THR A 78 2.35 -2.51 4.28
CA THR A 78 2.51 -2.29 2.85
C THR A 78 1.16 -2.20 2.16
N ILE A 79 1.11 -1.39 1.11
CA ILE A 79 -0.01 -1.25 0.20
C ILE A 79 0.49 -1.68 -1.17
N GLN A 80 -0.09 -2.73 -1.74
CA GLN A 80 0.23 -3.13 -3.10
C GLN A 80 -0.62 -2.35 -4.09
N VAL A 81 0.09 -1.75 -5.04
CA VAL A 81 -0.44 -0.83 -6.03
C VAL A 81 -0.05 -1.26 -7.44
N ALA A 82 -0.82 -0.82 -8.42
CA ALA A 82 -0.48 -0.95 -9.83
C ALA A 82 -0.72 0.39 -10.52
N TYR A 83 0.33 0.96 -11.10
CA TYR A 83 0.24 2.24 -11.81
C TYR A 83 -0.23 1.99 -13.24
N GLY A 84 -0.95 2.96 -13.81
CA GLY A 84 -1.39 2.88 -15.20
C GLY A 84 -2.48 1.84 -15.45
N THR A 85 -3.17 1.40 -14.39
CA THR A 85 -4.28 0.45 -14.46
C THR A 85 -5.47 1.00 -13.67
N PRO A 86 -6.70 0.97 -14.24
CA PRO A 86 -7.05 0.49 -15.57
C PRO A 86 -6.68 1.46 -16.71
N THR A 87 -6.44 2.74 -16.42
CA THR A 87 -5.97 3.72 -17.40
C THR A 87 -4.57 4.24 -17.04
N ARG A 88 -3.87 4.85 -18.02
CA ARG A 88 -2.46 5.26 -17.93
C ARG A 88 -2.11 6.15 -16.73
N TYR A 89 -3.09 6.86 -16.17
CA TYR A 89 -2.87 7.88 -15.14
C TYR A 89 -3.49 7.54 -13.79
N GLU A 90 -4.13 6.38 -13.68
CA GLU A 90 -4.72 5.91 -12.43
C GLU A 90 -3.78 4.98 -11.68
N ILE A 91 -4.00 4.87 -10.37
CA ILE A 91 -3.33 3.91 -9.50
C ILE A 91 -4.37 2.98 -8.90
N THR A 92 -4.22 1.69 -9.12
CA THR A 92 -5.06 0.66 -8.51
C THR A 92 -4.45 0.18 -7.20
N VAL A 93 -5.18 0.28 -6.09
CA VAL A 93 -4.86 -0.35 -4.80
C VAL A 93 -5.66 -1.65 -4.68
N TYR A 94 -4.97 -2.79 -4.57
CA TYR A 94 -5.63 -4.11 -4.62
C TYR A 94 -5.36 -5.01 -3.42
N ARG A 95 -4.37 -4.71 -2.60
CA ARG A 95 -4.06 -5.46 -1.38
C ARG A 95 -3.32 -4.54 -0.40
N ALA A 96 -3.56 -4.76 0.89
CA ALA A 96 -2.73 -4.17 1.93
C ALA A 96 -2.41 -5.21 3.00
N THR A 97 -1.25 -5.05 3.62
CA THR A 97 -0.76 -5.91 4.70
C THR A 97 -0.27 -5.04 5.83
N VAL A 98 -0.70 -5.32 7.06
CA VAL A 98 -0.19 -4.73 8.29
C VAL A 98 0.64 -5.78 9.01
N THR A 99 1.86 -5.41 9.43
CA THR A 99 2.76 -6.31 10.15
C THR A 99 2.28 -6.52 11.58
N ARG A 100 2.85 -7.51 12.28
CA ARG A 100 2.61 -7.71 13.71
C ARG A 100 2.86 -6.45 14.53
N LEU A 101 3.93 -5.72 14.23
CA LEU A 101 4.23 -4.45 14.86
C LEU A 101 3.12 -3.43 14.59
N GLY A 102 2.71 -3.27 13.34
CA GLY A 102 1.63 -2.37 12.96
C GLY A 102 0.35 -2.67 13.75
N THR A 103 -0.07 -3.94 13.77
CA THR A 103 -1.24 -4.40 14.54
C THR A 103 -1.09 -4.07 16.03
N SER A 104 0.06 -4.34 16.63
CA SER A 104 0.33 -4.04 18.04
C SER A 104 0.28 -2.55 18.37
N ARG A 105 0.55 -1.68 17.37
CA ARG A 105 0.45 -0.22 17.46
C ARG A 105 -0.91 0.32 17.03
N GLY A 106 -1.92 -0.54 16.85
CA GLY A 106 -3.29 -0.15 16.54
C GLY A 106 -3.52 0.25 15.07
N TRP A 107 -2.61 -0.13 14.17
CA TRP A 107 -2.83 -0.02 12.74
C TRP A 107 -3.79 -1.10 12.24
N THR A 108 -4.57 -0.71 11.24
CA THR A 108 -5.47 -1.59 10.50
C THR A 108 -5.23 -1.36 9.01
N VAL A 109 -5.66 -2.29 8.16
CA VAL A 109 -5.58 -2.10 6.71
C VAL A 109 -6.27 -0.79 6.29
N VAL A 110 -7.43 -0.51 6.89
CA VAL A 110 -8.17 0.73 6.64
C VAL A 110 -7.35 1.97 6.99
N LYS A 111 -6.81 2.06 8.22
CA LYS A 111 -5.98 3.21 8.61
C LYS A 111 -4.74 3.38 7.74
N LEU A 112 -4.09 2.27 7.37
CA LEU A 112 -2.91 2.30 6.52
C LEU A 112 -3.24 2.86 5.13
N CYS A 113 -4.31 2.36 4.52
CA CYS A 113 -4.76 2.86 3.22
C CYS A 113 -5.25 4.31 3.30
N ASP A 114 -6.07 4.65 4.30
CA ASP A 114 -6.64 5.99 4.46
C ASP A 114 -5.57 7.05 4.72
N GLU A 115 -4.48 6.71 5.43
CA GLU A 115 -3.35 7.64 5.59
C GLU A 115 -2.69 7.99 4.25
N ALA A 116 -2.49 6.99 3.37
CA ALA A 116 -1.91 7.23 2.05
C ALA A 116 -2.90 7.91 1.09
N LEU A 117 -4.15 7.44 1.06
CA LEU A 117 -5.22 7.97 0.20
C LEU A 117 -5.61 9.39 0.59
N GLY A 118 -5.50 9.74 1.87
CA GLY A 118 -5.83 11.06 2.41
C GLY A 118 -4.99 12.18 1.79
N PHE A 119 -3.77 11.89 1.33
CA PHE A 119 -2.95 12.84 0.57
C PHE A 119 -3.60 13.28 -0.75
N GLY A 120 -4.49 12.47 -1.31
CA GLY A 120 -5.30 12.77 -2.49
C GLY A 120 -6.75 13.13 -2.18
N ASN A 121 -7.08 13.45 -0.92
CA ASN A 121 -8.43 13.69 -0.42
C ASN A 121 -9.40 12.50 -0.63
N LEU A 122 -8.88 11.28 -0.45
CA LEU A 122 -9.66 10.04 -0.54
C LEU A 122 -9.49 9.22 0.75
N ASP A 123 -10.42 8.31 0.98
CA ASP A 123 -10.26 7.20 1.91
C ASP A 123 -10.76 5.92 1.22
N LEU A 124 -10.56 4.75 1.82
CA LEU A 124 -11.06 3.51 1.22
C LEU A 124 -12.58 3.53 1.02
N ALA A 125 -13.36 4.18 1.88
CA ALA A 125 -14.81 4.17 1.77
C ALA A 125 -15.31 4.97 0.55
N THR A 126 -14.64 6.07 0.22
CA THR A 126 -15.01 7.04 -0.81
C THR A 126 -14.22 6.87 -2.10
N CYS A 127 -13.10 6.15 -2.08
CA CYS A 127 -12.27 5.91 -3.25
C CYS A 127 -13.06 5.16 -4.33
N PRO A 128 -13.02 5.64 -5.60
CA PRO A 128 -13.64 4.96 -6.73
C PRO A 128 -13.24 3.48 -6.80
N ARG A 129 -14.12 2.64 -7.31
CA ARG A 129 -13.94 1.19 -7.32
C ARG A 129 -13.81 0.66 -8.73
N ALA A 130 -12.89 -0.28 -8.91
CA ALA A 130 -12.71 -0.97 -10.18
C ALA A 130 -14.03 -1.65 -10.58
N SER A 131 -14.45 -1.43 -11.82
CA SER A 131 -15.60 -2.13 -12.37
C SER A 131 -15.31 -3.64 -12.41
N LEU A 132 -16.12 -4.43 -11.71
CA LEU A 132 -16.04 -5.89 -11.81
C LEU A 132 -16.69 -6.31 -13.13
N ALA A 133 -15.88 -6.72 -14.10
CA ALA A 133 -16.41 -7.42 -15.26
C ALA A 133 -17.13 -8.70 -14.78
N THR A 134 -18.25 -9.03 -15.43
CA THR A 134 -18.97 -10.27 -15.13
C THR A 134 -18.01 -11.46 -15.25
N PRO A 135 -17.99 -12.41 -14.29
CA PRO A 135 -17.13 -13.58 -14.38
C PRO A 135 -17.29 -14.26 -15.74
N PRO A 136 -16.19 -14.71 -16.39
CA PRO A 136 -16.30 -15.44 -17.64
C PRO A 136 -17.18 -16.68 -17.42
N LYS A 137 -17.97 -17.06 -18.44
CA LYS A 137 -18.78 -18.28 -18.37
C LYS A 137 -17.86 -19.47 -18.08
N PRO A 138 -18.24 -20.39 -17.16
CA PRO A 138 -17.44 -21.57 -16.88
C PRO A 138 -17.11 -22.30 -18.18
N PHE A 139 -15.85 -22.67 -18.38
CA PHE A 139 -15.46 -23.55 -19.48
C PHE A 139 -16.22 -24.86 -19.33
N ARG A 140 -17.05 -25.19 -20.32
CA ARG A 140 -17.61 -26.53 -20.50
C ARG A 140 -16.80 -27.19 -21.62
N PHE A 141 -16.18 -28.32 -21.31
CA PHE A 141 -15.59 -29.22 -22.31
C PHE A 141 -16.68 -30.03 -22.99
#